data_AF-A0A844T7G9-F1
#
_entry.id   AF-A0A844T7G9-F1
#
_cell.length_a   1.000
_cell.length_b   1.000
_cell.length_c   1.000
_cell.angle_alpha   90.00
_cell.angle_beta   90.00
_cell.angle_gamma   90.00
#
_symmetry.space_group_name_H-M   'P 1'
#
loop_
_entity.id
_entity.type
_entity.pdbx_description
1 polymer ?
#
loop_
_entity_poly.entity_id
_entity_poly.type
_entity_poly.pdbx_seq_one_letter_code
_entity_poly.pdbx_strand_id
1 'polypeptide(L)' 'MLTTNRFDSRTLANMDVALKSACQHLSKGTDDHKTRRYIARRTIKCADRGDRTLGGLTEAGQAAVRS' A
#
# COMPACT_ATOMS: atom_id res chain seq x y z
N MET A 1 -11.07 7.42 2.26
CA MET A 1 -11.18 7.09 3.69
C MET A 1 -10.96 5.58 3.83
N LEU A 2 -9.81 5.15 4.36
CA LEU A 2 -9.52 3.75 4.64
C LEU A 2 -10.46 3.30 5.77
N THR A 3 -11.24 2.26 5.54
CA THR A 3 -12.23 1.71 6.48
C THR A 3 -11.52 1.18 7.72
N THR A 4 -11.49 1.99 8.79
CA THR A 4 -10.76 1.74 10.04
C THR A 4 -11.29 0.57 10.88
N ASN A 5 -12.43 -0.04 10.50
CA ASN A 5 -13.02 -1.14 11.27
C ASN A 5 -12.55 -2.55 10.85
N ARG A 6 -11.75 -2.66 9.77
CA ARG A 6 -11.31 -3.97 9.23
C ARG A 6 -9.90 -4.38 9.70
N PHE A 7 -9.06 -3.40 9.99
CA PHE A 7 -7.65 -3.60 10.30
C PHE A 7 -7.32 -2.91 11.61
N ASP A 8 -6.54 -3.56 12.46
CA ASP A 8 -6.03 -2.94 13.68
C ASP A 8 -5.10 -1.76 13.37
N SER A 9 -4.85 -0.93 14.37
CA SER A 9 -4.01 0.28 14.23
C SER A 9 -2.60 -0.04 13.72
N ARG A 10 -2.04 -1.21 14.09
CA ARG A 10 -0.71 -1.63 13.62
C ARG A 10 -0.71 -1.92 12.13
N THR A 11 -1.73 -2.62 11.64
CA THR A 11 -1.91 -2.94 10.23
C THR A 11 -2.14 -1.67 9.43
N LEU A 12 -2.95 -0.73 9.92
CA LEU A 12 -3.15 0.57 9.28
C LEU A 12 -1.86 1.38 9.20
N ALA A 13 -1.05 1.41 10.26
CA ALA A 13 0.25 2.08 10.26
C ALA A 13 1.21 1.44 9.26
N ASN A 14 1.26 0.10 9.18
CA ASN A 14 2.07 -0.61 8.20
C ASN A 14 1.63 -0.29 6.75
N MET A 15 0.33 -0.22 6.49
CA MET A 15 -0.21 0.14 5.18
C MET A 15 0.19 1.56 4.75
N ASP A 16 0.16 2.52 5.68
CA ASP A 16 0.59 3.90 5.41
C ASP A 16 2.08 3.98 5.06
N VAL A 17 2.93 3.28 5.81
CA VAL A 17 4.37 3.18 5.52
C VAL A 17 4.62 2.53 4.16
N ALA A 18 3.94 1.41 3.87
CA ALA A 18 4.05 0.71 2.59
C ALA A 18 3.61 1.58 1.40
N LEU A 19 2.52 2.33 1.55
CA LEU A 19 2.04 3.27 0.53
C LEU A 19 3.07 4.37 0.26
N LYS A 20 3.57 5.01 1.33
CA LYS A 20 4.60 6.05 1.21
C LYS A 20 5.87 5.54 0.56
N SER A 21 6.35 4.35 0.94
CA SER A 21 7.52 3.72 0.36
C SER A 21 7.34 3.42 -1.14
N ALA A 22 6.20 2.84 -1.53
CA ALA A 22 5.92 2.56 -2.93
C ALA A 22 5.84 3.86 -3.77
N CYS A 23 5.21 4.92 -3.26
CA CYS A 23 5.15 6.20 -3.95
C CYS A 23 6.54 6.84 -4.17
N GLN A 24 7.52 6.59 -3.31
CA GLN A 24 8.90 7.08 -3.51
C GLN A 24 9.59 6.45 -4.73
N HIS A 25 9.13 5.29 -5.19
CA HIS A 25 9.67 4.60 -6.37
C HIS A 25 9.05 5.09 -7.68
N LEU A 26 8.05 5.99 -7.62
CA LEU A 26 7.44 6.57 -8.81
C LEU A 26 8.36 7.64 -9.40
N SER A 27 8.54 7.61 -10.72
CA SER A 27 9.23 8.68 -11.45
C SER A 27 8.54 10.03 -11.19
N LYS A 28 9.33 11.09 -11.02
CA LYS A 28 8.78 12.46 -10.85
C LYS A 28 7.77 12.76 -11.96
N GLY A 29 6.52 13.00 -11.59
CA GLY A 29 5.40 13.27 -12.51
C GLY A 29 4.43 12.11 -12.74
N THR A 30 4.72 10.90 -12.27
CA THR A 30 3.81 9.73 -12.36
C THR A 30 3.00 9.47 -11.09
N ASP A 31 3.21 10.31 -10.07
CA ASP A 31 2.50 10.29 -8.80
C ASP A 31 1.10 10.90 -8.93
N ASP A 32 0.29 10.29 -9.78
CA ASP A 32 -1.10 10.65 -9.96
C ASP A 32 -1.99 9.98 -8.88
N HIS A 33 -3.17 10.55 -8.68
CA HIS A 33 -4.13 10.07 -7.70
C HIS A 33 -4.61 8.63 -8.01
N LYS A 34 -4.49 8.16 -9.25
CA LYS A 34 -4.91 6.83 -9.70
C LYS A 34 -3.87 5.77 -9.31
N THR A 35 -2.59 6.06 -9.48
CA THR A 35 -1.45 5.23 -9.10
C THR A 35 -1.41 5.05 -7.58
N ARG A 36 -1.54 6.13 -6.81
CA ARG A 36 -1.66 6.04 -5.34
C ARG A 36 -2.84 5.16 -4.91
N ARG A 37 -4.00 5.30 -5.58
CA ARG A 37 -5.18 4.47 -5.32
C ARG A 37 -4.95 3.01 -5.69
N TYR A 38 -4.22 2.75 -6.78
CA TYR A 38 -3.88 1.40 -7.20
C TYR A 38 -2.95 0.71 -6.20
N ILE A 39 -1.88 1.39 -5.78
CA ILE A 39 -0.95 0.93 -4.74
C ILE A 39 -1.72 0.59 -3.46
N ALA A 40 -2.55 1.52 -2.96
CA ALA A 40 -3.35 1.30 -1.75
C ALA A 40 -4.29 0.08 -1.87
N ARG A 41 -4.89 -0.16 -3.05
CA ARG A 41 -5.71 -1.36 -3.29
C ARG A 41 -4.89 -2.65 -3.24
N ARG A 42 -3.63 -2.64 -3.68
CA ARG A 42 -2.75 -3.81 -3.64
C ARG A 42 -2.34 -4.15 -2.21
N THR A 43 -2.01 -3.16 -1.39
CA THR A 43 -1.74 -3.37 0.04
C THR A 43 -2.96 -3.87 0.81
N ILE A 44 -4.16 -3.32 0.55
CA ILE A 44 -5.41 -3.85 1.15
C ILE A 44 -5.63 -5.31 0.77
N LYS A 45 -5.47 -5.67 -0.52
CA LYS A 45 -5.62 -7.06 -0.98
C LYS A 45 -4.60 -8.01 -0.33
N CYS A 46 -3.38 -7.54 -0.06
CA CYS A 46 -2.36 -8.31 0.64
C CYS A 46 -2.78 -8.62 2.08
N ALA A 47 -3.20 -7.59 2.82
CA ALA A 47 -3.73 -7.74 4.18
C ALA A 47 -4.99 -8.61 4.26
N ASP A 48 -5.85 -8.53 3.25
CA ASP A 48 -7.05 -9.36 3.12
C ASP A 48 -6.72 -10.84 2.92
N ARG A 49 -5.58 -11.14 2.29
CA ARG A 49 -5.06 -12.50 2.12
C ARG A 49 -4.33 -13.03 3.34
N GLY A 50 -4.18 -12.22 4.39
CA GLY A 50 -3.60 -12.61 5.67
C GLY A 50 -2.21 -12.05 5.94
N ASP A 51 -1.51 -11.52 4.94
CA ASP A 51 -0.20 -10.89 5.16
C ASP A 51 -0.36 -9.41 5.52
N ARG A 52 -0.25 -9.13 6.83
CA ARG A 52 -0.36 -7.80 7.43
C ARG A 52 0.98 -7.26 7.91
N THR A 53 2.06 -7.94 7.57
CA THR A 53 3.42 -7.53 7.95
C THR A 53 3.84 -6.29 7.15
N LEU A 54 4.72 -5.47 7.73
CA LEU A 54 5.25 -4.31 7.00
C LEU A 54 5.97 -4.73 5.71
N GLY A 55 6.72 -5.84 5.75
CA GLY A 55 7.44 -6.39 4.60
C GLY A 55 6.49 -6.76 3.46
N GLY A 56 5.53 -7.66 3.72
CA GLY A 56 4.60 -8.11 2.69
C GLY A 56 3.71 -7.01 2.12
N LEU A 57 3.33 -6.03 2.95
CA LEU A 57 2.60 -4.84 2.49
C LEU A 57 3.49 -3.96 1.60
N THR A 58 4.75 -3.76 1.96
CA THR A 58 5.71 -2.95 1.18
C THR A 58 5.99 -3.61 -0.18
N GLU A 59 6.22 -4.91 -0.21
CA GLU A 59 6.41 -5.67 -1.46
C GLU A 59 5.17 -5.58 -2.36
N ALA A 60 3.97 -5.75 -1.80
CA ALA A 60 2.73 -5.64 -2.57
C ALA A 60 2.52 -4.24 -3.16
N GLY A 61 2.93 -3.20 -2.43
CA GLY A 61 2.88 -1.81 -2.90
C GLY A 61 3.91 -1.53 -4.00
N GLN A 62 5.16 -1.96 -3.82
CA GLN A 62 6.22 -1.78 -4.81
C GLN A 62 5.98 -2.58 -6.10
N ALA A 63 5.44 -3.80 -5.99
CA ALA A 63 5.04 -4.60 -7.15
C ALA A 63 3.98 -3.90 -8.01
N ALA A 64 3.15 -3.04 -7.40
CA ALA A 64 2.15 -2.25 -8.10
C ALA A 64 2.74 -1.08 -8.92
N VAL A 65 3.98 -0.69 -8.62
CA VAL A 65 4.71 0.39 -9.33
C VAL A 65 5.51 -0.17 -10.51
N ARG A 66 5.94 -1.43 -10.41
CA ARG A 66 6.76 -2.10 -11.43
C ARG A 66 5.94 -2.78 -12.54
N SER A 67 4.61 -2.75 -12.45
CA SER A 67 3.67 -3.45 -13.34
C SER A 67 3.20 -2.63 -14.52
#